data_AF-T5AHI0-F1
#
_entry.id   AF-T5AHI0-F1
#
_cell.length_a   1.000
_cell.length_b   1.000
_cell.length_c   1.000
_cell.angle_alpha   90.00
_cell.angle_beta   90.00
_cell.angle_gamma   90.00
#
_symmetry.space_group_name_H-M   'P 1'
#
loop_
_entity.id
_entity.type
_entity.pdbx_description
1 polymer ?
#
loop_
_entity_poly.entity_id
_entity_poly.type
_entity_poly.pdbx_seq_one_letter_code
_entity_poly.pdbx_strand_id
1 'polypeptide(L)'
;MPQLVLECTGVESSIATAAYTARRGGCVNVVGVSPRLTIDKLPFMHLSLAEIKLLFTNRYHDTWPAAVRAVEGGLIDQARLESLVSHRFALDDAVAAMQLVGGRHGSSARPVIKVQIVDDAANVD
;
A
#
# COMPACT_ATOMS: atom_id res chain seq x y z
N MET A 1 10.20 18.72 8.46
CA MET A 1 10.27 17.66 7.43
C MET A 1 10.34 16.29 8.13
N PRO A 2 9.57 15.27 7.69
CA PRO A 2 9.56 13.93 8.28
C PRO A 2 10.91 13.19 8.17
N GLN A 3 11.18 12.30 9.13
CA GLN A 3 12.32 11.39 9.10
C GLN A 3 12.16 10.26 8.08
N LEU A 4 10.93 9.76 7.93
CA LEU A 4 10.57 8.66 7.05
C LEU A 4 9.36 9.07 6.22
N VAL A 5 9.44 8.87 4.91
CA VAL A 5 8.32 9.02 3.98
C VAL A 5 8.03 7.65 3.37
N LEU A 6 6.80 7.19 3.48
CA LEU A 6 6.31 5.98 2.82
C LEU A 6 5.63 6.38 1.51
N GLU A 7 6.29 6.09 0.39
CA GLU A 7 5.76 6.39 -0.93
C GLU A 7 4.96 5.17 -1.42
N CYS A 8 3.64 5.31 -1.48
CA CYS A 8 2.72 4.19 -1.74
C CYS A 8 2.02 4.26 -3.10
N THR A 9 2.39 5.21 -3.98
CA THR A 9 1.77 5.36 -5.30
C THR A 9 2.59 4.69 -6.42
N GLY A 10 3.92 4.63 -6.27
CA GLY A 10 4.83 4.18 -7.32
C GLY A 10 4.97 5.15 -8.50
N VAL A 11 4.35 6.33 -8.42
CA VAL A 11 4.35 7.33 -9.50
C VAL A 11 5.60 8.22 -9.39
N GLU A 12 6.31 8.42 -10.50
CA GLU A 12 7.56 9.20 -10.57
C GLU A 12 7.47 10.57 -9.88
N SER A 13 6.42 11.34 -10.16
CA SER A 13 6.23 12.67 -9.55
C SER A 13 5.99 12.59 -8.04
N SER A 14 5.33 11.53 -7.56
CA SER A 14 5.12 11.28 -6.13
C SER A 14 6.44 10.92 -5.46
N ILE A 15 7.26 10.06 -6.08
CA ILE A 15 8.59 9.70 -5.58
C ILE A 15 9.51 10.93 -5.51
N ALA A 16 9.50 11.77 -6.55
CA ALA A 16 10.24 13.03 -6.54
C ALA A 16 9.75 13.97 -5.43
N THR A 17 8.44 14.08 -5.23
CA THR A 17 7.85 14.86 -4.13
C THR A 17 8.28 14.30 -2.77
N ALA A 18 8.25 12.99 -2.58
CA ALA A 18 8.70 12.33 -1.36
C ALA A 18 10.16 12.70 -1.02
N ALA A 19 11.05 12.72 -2.02
CA ALA A 19 12.43 13.15 -1.86
C ALA A 19 12.55 14.58 -1.31
N TYR A 20 11.77 15.53 -1.82
CA TYR A 20 11.79 16.93 -1.34
C TYR A 20 11.10 17.15 0.01
N THR A 21 10.25 16.21 0.44
CA THR A 21 9.56 16.31 1.74
C THR A 21 10.38 15.69 2.88
N ALA A 22 11.21 14.68 2.60
CA ALA A 22 12.05 14.04 3.60
C ALA A 22 13.08 15.03 4.18
N ARG A 23 13.35 14.94 5.48
CA ARG A 23 14.41 15.76 6.10
C ARG A 23 15.79 15.33 5.60
N ARG A 24 16.78 16.22 5.71
CA ARG A 24 18.20 15.86 5.54
C ARG A 24 18.58 14.70 6.48
N GLY A 25 19.26 13.69 5.96
CA GLY A 25 19.57 12.42 6.63
C GLY A 25 18.38 11.48 6.79
N GLY A 26 17.23 11.79 6.18
CA GLY A 26 16.00 11.02 6.27
C GLY A 26 15.96 9.81 5.34
N CYS A 27 14.77 9.21 5.22
CA CYS A 27 14.52 8.04 4.41
C CYS A 27 13.23 8.19 3.61
N VAL A 28 13.28 7.81 2.34
CA VAL A 28 12.11 7.54 1.50
C VAL A 28 12.07 6.03 1.26
N ASN A 29 10.99 5.37 1.66
CA ASN A 29 10.75 3.97 1.35
C ASN A 29 9.68 3.88 0.26
N VAL A 30 10.07 3.40 -0.91
CA VAL A 30 9.16 3.20 -2.05
C VAL A 30 8.49 1.84 -1.90
N VAL A 31 7.22 1.87 -1.51
CA VAL A 31 6.33 0.72 -1.36
C VAL A 31 5.46 0.53 -2.60
N GLY A 32 5.10 1.63 -3.25
CA GLY A 32 4.28 1.62 -4.45
C GLY A 32 4.99 0.95 -5.63
N VAL A 33 4.19 0.36 -6.54
CA VAL A 33 4.70 -0.29 -7.75
C VAL A 33 4.55 0.67 -8.92
N SER A 34 5.65 0.95 -9.60
CA SER A 34 5.63 1.80 -10.79
C SER A 34 5.03 1.06 -11.99
N PRO A 35 4.18 1.72 -12.82
CA PRO A 35 3.74 1.17 -14.09
C PRO A 35 4.83 1.24 -15.17
N ARG A 36 5.98 1.88 -14.87
CA ARG A 36 7.14 2.01 -15.76
C ARG A 36 8.32 1.23 -15.21
N LEU A 37 9.13 0.69 -16.12
CA LEU A 37 10.37 -0.01 -15.78
C LEU A 37 11.44 0.95 -15.23
N THR A 38 11.45 2.22 -15.67
CA THR A 38 12.43 3.23 -15.26
C THR A 38 11.75 4.44 -14.62
N ILE A 39 12.51 5.12 -13.75
CA ILE A 39 12.17 6.40 -13.11
C ILE A 39 13.31 7.37 -13.46
N ASP A 40 13.03 8.31 -14.35
CA ASP A 40 14.08 9.13 -14.99
C ASP A 40 14.24 10.48 -14.27
N LYS A 41 13.17 10.99 -13.63
CA LYS A 41 13.15 12.32 -12.98
C LYS A 41 13.35 12.26 -11.46
N LEU A 42 14.07 11.27 -10.97
CA LEU A 42 14.44 11.22 -9.56
C LEU A 42 15.41 12.38 -9.25
N PRO A 43 15.18 13.20 -8.21
CA PRO A 43 16.02 14.36 -7.90
C PRO A 43 17.33 13.93 -7.23
N PHE A 44 18.22 13.32 -8.01
CA PHE A 44 19.45 12.67 -7.56
C PHE A 44 20.33 13.58 -6.71
N MET A 45 20.62 14.80 -7.18
CA MET A 45 21.50 15.72 -6.44
C MET A 45 20.88 16.20 -5.13
N HIS A 46 19.54 16.31 -5.06
CA HIS A 46 18.87 16.67 -3.82
C HIS A 46 19.02 15.55 -2.78
N LEU A 47 18.73 14.30 -3.17
CA LEU A 47 18.90 13.13 -2.31
C LEU A 47 20.35 12.98 -1.83
N SER A 48 21.32 13.17 -2.73
CA SER A 48 22.75 13.08 -2.45
C SER A 48 23.22 14.14 -1.45
N LEU A 49 23.00 15.42 -1.74
CA LEU A 49 23.44 16.52 -0.86
C LEU A 49 22.71 16.55 0.49
N ALA A 50 21.52 15.96 0.56
CA ALA A 50 20.74 15.83 1.78
C ALA A 50 20.96 14.50 2.50
N GLU A 51 21.79 13.59 1.98
CA GLU A 51 22.04 12.25 2.52
C GLU A 51 20.75 11.47 2.80
N ILE A 52 19.76 11.61 1.92
CA ILE A 52 18.48 10.92 2.05
C ILE A 52 18.62 9.50 1.51
N LYS A 53 18.26 8.51 2.33
CA LYS A 53 18.22 7.10 1.93
C LYS A 53 16.99 6.85 1.05
N LEU A 54 17.20 6.23 -0.10
CA LEU A 54 16.13 5.70 -0.92
C LEU A 54 16.11 4.18 -0.77
N LEU A 55 15.06 3.66 -0.13
CA LEU A 55 14.86 2.24 0.11
C LEU A 55 13.69 1.72 -0.72
N PHE A 56 13.74 0.42 -0.99
CA PHE A 56 12.68 -0.32 -1.66
C PHE A 56 12.26 -1.49 -0.78
N THR A 57 11.00 -1.87 -0.88
CA THR A 57 10.50 -3.11 -0.27
C THR A 57 9.88 -4.00 -1.33
N ASN A 58 10.11 -5.30 -1.20
CA ASN A 58 9.40 -6.31 -1.97
C ASN A 58 8.66 -7.22 -1.01
N ARG A 59 7.36 -6.96 -0.85
CA ARG A 59 6.47 -7.69 0.05
C ARG A 59 6.97 -7.64 1.50
N TYR A 60 7.38 -8.77 2.05
CA TYR A 60 7.68 -8.97 3.47
C TYR A 60 8.52 -10.25 3.69
N HIS A 61 9.26 -10.29 4.79
CA HIS A 61 10.03 -11.42 5.28
C HIS A 61 9.97 -11.44 6.81
N ASP A 62 9.64 -12.58 7.42
CA ASP A 62 9.53 -12.77 8.89
C ASP A 62 8.61 -11.77 9.65
N THR A 63 7.60 -11.20 8.99
CA THR A 63 6.70 -10.22 9.61
C THR A 63 5.43 -10.81 10.21
N TRP A 64 5.02 -12.03 9.80
CA TRP A 64 3.76 -12.64 10.21
C TRP A 64 3.59 -12.75 11.73
N PRO A 65 4.56 -13.32 12.49
CA PRO A 65 4.41 -13.41 13.94
C PRO A 65 4.26 -12.04 14.63
N ALA A 66 4.93 -11.02 14.11
CA ALA A 66 4.82 -9.66 14.66
C ALA A 66 3.46 -9.01 14.33
N ALA A 67 2.96 -9.20 13.11
CA ALA A 67 1.66 -8.68 12.68
C ALA A 67 0.50 -9.30 13.48
N VAL A 68 0.53 -10.63 13.70
CA VAL A 68 -0.49 -11.33 14.50
C VAL A 68 -0.50 -10.79 15.93
N ARG A 69 0.67 -10.74 16.59
CA ARG A 69 0.79 -10.18 17.95
C ARG A 69 0.36 -8.72 18.03
N ALA A 70 0.55 -7.93 16.98
CA ALA A 70 0.09 -6.54 16.94
C ALA A 70 -1.44 -6.44 16.95
N VAL A 71 -2.14 -7.35 16.27
CA VAL A 71 -3.60 -7.42 16.30
C VAL A 71 -4.10 -7.97 17.64
N GLU A 72 -3.58 -9.11 18.09
CA GLU A 72 -3.96 -9.75 19.37
C GLU A 72 -3.70 -8.83 20.57
N GLY A 73 -2.60 -8.09 20.55
CA GLY A 73 -2.24 -7.12 21.57
C GLY A 73 -2.95 -5.77 21.46
N GLY A 74 -3.86 -5.58 20.49
CA GLY A 74 -4.62 -4.35 20.29
C GLY A 74 -3.80 -3.15 19.80
N LEU A 75 -2.55 -3.35 19.38
CA LEU A 75 -1.74 -2.31 18.71
C LEU A 75 -2.35 -1.95 17.35
N ILE A 76 -2.92 -2.94 16.67
CA ILE A 76 -3.78 -2.78 15.50
C ILE A 76 -5.20 -3.14 15.95
N ASP A 77 -6.08 -2.15 15.94
CA ASP A 77 -7.50 -2.33 16.23
C ASP A 77 -8.14 -3.25 15.17
N GLN A 78 -8.62 -4.41 15.63
CA GLN A 78 -9.22 -5.43 14.77
C GLN A 78 -10.47 -4.93 14.04
N ALA A 79 -11.35 -4.19 14.72
CA ALA A 79 -12.58 -3.68 14.11
C ALA A 79 -12.25 -2.65 13.00
N ARG A 80 -11.24 -1.81 13.22
CA ARG A 80 -10.73 -0.90 12.16
C ARG A 80 -10.09 -1.66 11.02
N LEU A 81 -9.32 -2.71 11.30
CA LEU A 81 -8.71 -3.55 10.28
C LEU A 81 -9.78 -4.21 9.39
N GLU A 82 -10.82 -4.78 10.00
CA GLU A 82 -11.95 -5.39 9.29
C GLU A 82 -12.73 -4.38 8.45
N SER A 83 -12.84 -3.12 8.92
CA SER A 83 -13.51 -2.05 8.17
C SER A 83 -12.83 -1.69 6.83
N LEU A 84 -11.56 -2.08 6.64
CA LEU A 84 -10.87 -1.91 5.36
C LEU A 84 -11.43 -2.81 4.26
N VAL A 85 -12.08 -3.93 4.63
CA VAL A 85 -12.80 -4.79 3.69
C VAL A 85 -14.00 -4.03 3.15
N SER A 86 -13.78 -3.42 2.01
CA SER A 86 -14.74 -2.54 1.37
C SER A 86 -15.86 -3.32 0.67
N HIS A 87 -15.54 -4.41 -0.02
CA HIS A 87 -16.55 -5.17 -0.76
C HIS A 87 -16.32 -6.66 -0.56
N ARG A 88 -17.42 -7.40 -0.51
CA ARG A 88 -17.44 -8.87 -0.49
C ARG A 88 -18.27 -9.34 -1.67
N PHE A 89 -17.74 -10.34 -2.37
CA PHE A 89 -18.41 -11.01 -3.49
C PHE A 89 -18.43 -12.50 -3.21
N ALA A 90 -19.49 -13.18 -3.67
CA ALA A 90 -19.48 -14.63 -3.74
C ALA A 90 -18.47 -15.10 -4.80
N LEU A 91 -18.03 -16.36 -4.71
CA LEU A 91 -17.10 -16.93 -5.68
C LEU A 91 -17.62 -16.86 -7.13
N ASP A 92 -18.92 -17.07 -7.35
CA ASP A 92 -19.55 -16.98 -8.67
C ASP A 92 -19.46 -15.58 -9.29
N ASP A 93 -19.34 -14.54 -8.45
CA ASP A 93 -19.21 -13.15 -8.87
C ASP A 93 -17.75 -12.67 -9.00
N ALA A 94 -16.78 -13.59 -9.00
CA ALA A 94 -15.35 -13.25 -9.04
C ALA A 94 -14.98 -12.32 -10.21
N VAL A 95 -15.61 -12.50 -11.38
CA VAL A 95 -15.37 -11.62 -12.55
C VAL A 95 -15.82 -10.19 -12.27
N ALA A 96 -17.00 -10.00 -11.67
CA ALA A 96 -17.51 -8.68 -11.30
C ALA A 96 -16.62 -8.03 -10.22
N ALA A 97 -16.14 -8.82 -9.25
CA ALA A 97 -15.18 -8.34 -8.25
C ALA A 97 -13.89 -7.82 -8.89
N MET A 98 -13.34 -8.54 -9.88
CA MET A 98 -12.13 -8.12 -10.60
C MET A 98 -12.37 -6.87 -11.46
N GLN A 99 -13.53 -6.77 -12.11
CA GLN A 99 -13.93 -5.57 -12.86
C GLN A 99 -14.05 -4.34 -11.96
N LEU A 100 -14.59 -4.50 -10.74
CA LEU A 100 -14.66 -3.44 -9.75
C LEU A 100 -13.25 -2.96 -9.35
N VAL A 101 -12.33 -3.89 -9.07
CA VAL A 101 -10.95 -3.57 -8.68
C VAL A 101 -10.18 -2.88 -9.80
N GLY A 102 -10.37 -3.31 -11.05
CA GLY A 102 -9.77 -2.68 -12.23
C GLY A 102 -10.41 -1.35 -12.65
N GLY A 103 -11.51 -0.96 -12.01
CA GLY A 103 -12.25 0.27 -12.31
C GLY A 103 -11.47 1.55 -11.99
N ARG A 104 -11.88 2.66 -12.60
CA ARG A 104 -11.34 4.00 -12.30
C ARG A 104 -11.95 4.54 -11.00
N HIS A 105 -11.23 5.45 -10.33
CA HIS A 105 -11.79 6.19 -9.21
C HIS A 105 -13.16 6.83 -9.59
N GLY A 106 -14.17 6.61 -8.76
CA GLY A 106 -15.55 7.05 -9.02
C GLY A 106 -16.43 6.06 -9.79
N SER A 107 -15.91 4.90 -10.22
CA SER A 107 -16.73 3.84 -10.85
C SER A 107 -17.63 3.08 -9.87
N SER A 108 -17.49 3.35 -8.56
CA SER A 108 -18.33 2.79 -7.49
C SER A 108 -18.82 3.93 -6.59
N ALA A 109 -20.03 3.77 -6.06
CA ALA A 109 -20.63 4.69 -5.10
C ALA A 109 -19.84 4.77 -3.78
N ARG A 110 -19.07 3.72 -3.45
CA ARG A 110 -18.23 3.62 -2.25
C ARG A 110 -16.76 3.38 -2.61
N PRO A 111 -15.80 3.88 -1.81
CA PRO A 111 -14.38 3.65 -2.06
C PRO A 111 -14.04 2.16 -2.14
N VAL A 112 -13.24 1.79 -3.15
CA VAL A 112 -12.69 0.44 -3.33
C VAL A 112 -11.32 0.41 -2.66
N ILE A 113 -11.21 -0.29 -1.53
CA ILE A 113 -9.99 -0.36 -0.71
C ILE A 113 -9.47 -1.80 -0.70
N LYS A 114 -10.26 -2.72 -0.13
CA LYS A 114 -10.02 -4.16 -0.17
C LYS A 114 -11.29 -4.87 -0.62
N VAL A 115 -11.16 -5.73 -1.63
CA VAL A 115 -12.24 -6.61 -2.09
C VAL A 115 -11.89 -8.04 -1.67
N GLN A 116 -12.86 -8.76 -1.12
CA GLN A 116 -12.74 -10.18 -0.80
C GLN A 116 -13.75 -10.97 -1.63
N ILE A 117 -13.28 -12.04 -2.26
CA ILE A 117 -14.15 -13.06 -2.84
C ILE A 117 -14.18 -14.19 -1.80
N VAL A 118 -15.37 -14.55 -1.37
CA VAL A 118 -15.59 -15.53 -0.29
C VAL A 118 -16.42 -16.67 -0.86
N ASP A 119 -16.07 -17.88 -0.47
CA ASP A 119 -16.88 -19.07 -0.71
C ASP A 119 -17.70 -19.36 0.55
N ASP A 120 -19.03 -19.37 0.42
CA ASP A 120 -19.93 -19.64 1.55
C ASP A 120 -19.78 -21.09 2.08
N ALA A 121 -19.15 -21.99 1.32
CA ALA A 121 -18.85 -23.35 1.76
C ALA A 121 -17.83 -23.44 2.93
N ALA A 122 -17.18 -22.33 3.30
CA ALA A 122 -16.24 -22.28 4.41
C ALA A 122 -16.86 -21.88 5.76
N ASN A 123 -18.18 -21.62 5.83
CA ASN A 123 -18.92 -21.44 7.09
C ASN A 123 -19.56 -22.76 7.58
N VAL A 124 -18.83 -23.87 7.46
CA VAL A 124 -19.11 -25.09 8.22
C VAL A 124 -18.02 -25.20 9.29
N ASP A 125 -18.47 -25.00 10.54
CA ASP A 125 -17.80 -25.08 11.84
C ASP A 125 -17.16 -23.80 12.42
#